data_AF-A0A957HHV9-F1
#
_entry.id   AF-A0A957HHV9-F1
#
_cell.length_a   1.000
_cell.length_b   1.000
_cell.length_c   1.000
_cell.angle_alpha   90.00
_cell.angle_beta   90.00
_cell.angle_gamma   90.00
#
_symmetry.space_group_name_H-M   'P 1'
#
loop_
_entity.id
_entity.type
_entity.pdbx_description
1 polymer ?
#
loop_
_entity_poly.entity_id
_entity_poly.type
_entity_poly.pdbx_seq_one_letter_code
_entity_poly.pdbx_strand_id
1 'polypeptide(L)'
;MLIVLILKFAVMAVFLFMFWQRPSLKWGVGLLTVTSAVLLDTFLGTFNREEMLAQFGFFFYIIAGLLVGGAAYWLLSLFQPLQTLVTTTGGMESTAVSPPPSPTQPKTNGSIHFTPGTDETGTAFDRQMIFEEIRDRLSREDVLDLLFDLGIQDNEVMNIQEDMVQLIVNLMELTAQRGQTGQLALAVERILTPPAPETLPRLEKISLESPPTILRHYLLANYDLEKLRRTAVVLGLDWEQLAVANKKSKVRDLLHYLYRRNRIDELINLMHANGVSEKDT
;
A
#
# COMPACT_ATOMS: atom_id res chain seq x y z
N MET A 1 41.19 -21.35 -22.02
CA MET A 1 41.15 -20.33 -20.96
C MET A 1 40.63 -18.98 -21.44
N LEU A 2 41.26 -18.37 -22.45
CA LEU A 2 40.88 -17.03 -22.95
C LEU A 2 39.41 -16.93 -23.41
N ILE A 3 38.91 -17.92 -24.15
CA ILE A 3 37.52 -17.95 -24.66
C ILE A 3 36.48 -18.00 -23.52
N VAL A 4 36.74 -18.79 -22.48
CA VAL A 4 35.85 -18.91 -21.30
C VAL A 4 35.83 -17.59 -20.52
N LEU A 5 36.98 -16.93 -20.43
CA LEU A 5 37.12 -15.63 -19.78
C LEU A 5 36.36 -14.55 -20.56
N ILE A 6 36.51 -14.50 -21.89
CA ILE A 6 35.76 -13.61 -22.78
C ILE A 6 34.24 -13.83 -22.63
N LEU A 7 33.78 -15.09 -22.58
CA LEU A 7 32.36 -15.40 -22.42
C LEU A 7 31.81 -14.87 -21.09
N LYS A 8 32.54 -15.03 -19.98
CA LYS A 8 32.16 -14.49 -18.67
C LYS A 8 32.04 -12.97 -18.69
N PHE A 9 33.00 -12.29 -19.29
CA PHE A 9 32.96 -10.83 -19.44
C PHE A 9 31.84 -10.38 -20.36
N ALA A 10 31.54 -11.12 -21.43
CA ALA A 10 30.40 -10.83 -22.31
C ALA A 10 29.06 -10.95 -21.57
N VAL A 11 28.87 -12.00 -20.77
CA VAL A 11 27.68 -12.17 -19.93
C VAL A 11 27.57 -11.02 -18.92
N MET A 12 28.66 -10.66 -18.25
CA MET A 12 28.68 -9.53 -17.32
C MET A 12 28.36 -8.20 -18.01
N ALA A 13 28.89 -7.98 -19.22
CA ALA A 13 28.62 -6.79 -20.03
C ALA A 13 27.16 -6.70 -20.45
N VAL A 14 26.51 -7.82 -20.78
CA VAL A 14 25.07 -7.87 -21.09
C VAL A 14 24.25 -7.45 -19.87
N PHE A 15 24.53 -8.01 -18.69
CA PHE A 15 23.83 -7.62 -17.47
C PHE A 15 24.05 -6.16 -17.09
N LEU A 16 25.27 -5.65 -17.27
CA LEU A 16 25.62 -4.27 -17.00
C LEU A 16 24.95 -3.30 -17.98
N PHE A 17 24.89 -3.66 -19.26
CA PHE A 17 24.17 -2.91 -20.28
C PHE A 17 22.66 -2.89 -20.02
N MET A 18 22.07 -4.03 -19.66
CA MET A 18 20.65 -4.10 -19.29
C MET A 18 20.33 -3.29 -18.03
N PHE A 19 21.22 -3.31 -17.03
CA PHE A 19 21.10 -2.46 -15.84
C PHE A 19 21.21 -0.97 -16.20
N TRP A 20 22.16 -0.59 -17.05
CA TRP A 20 22.32 0.80 -17.50
C TRP A 20 21.09 1.33 -18.24
N GLN A 21 20.45 0.51 -19.08
CA GLN A 21 19.25 0.92 -19.81
C GLN A 21 18.01 1.02 -18.93
N ARG A 22 17.90 0.20 -17.87
CA ARG A 22 16.76 0.18 -16.96
C ARG A 22 17.22 -0.07 -15.52
N PRO A 23 17.80 0.95 -14.85
CA PRO A 23 18.33 0.77 -13.51
C PRO A 23 17.18 0.47 -12.57
N SER A 24 17.08 -0.79 -12.14
CA SER A 24 16.04 -1.24 -11.23
C SER A 24 16.56 -2.31 -10.31
N LEU A 25 15.93 -2.42 -9.14
CA LEU A 25 16.34 -3.37 -8.11
C LEU A 25 16.47 -4.81 -8.65
N LYS A 26 15.59 -5.21 -9.57
CA LYS A 26 15.64 -6.54 -10.21
C LYS A 26 16.93 -6.74 -10.98
N TRP A 27 17.30 -5.81 -11.85
CA TRP A 27 18.54 -5.90 -12.62
C TRP A 27 19.78 -5.71 -11.73
N GLY A 28 19.68 -4.92 -10.65
CA GLY A 28 20.73 -4.76 -9.65
C GLY A 28 21.06 -6.09 -8.94
N VAL A 29 20.03 -6.81 -8.48
CA VAL A 29 20.22 -8.13 -7.85
C VAL A 29 20.76 -9.17 -8.83
N GLY A 30 20.29 -9.16 -10.09
CA GLY A 30 20.83 -10.02 -11.14
C GLY A 30 22.30 -9.74 -11.46
N LEU A 31 22.67 -8.47 -11.62
CA LEU A 31 24.05 -8.04 -11.88
C LEU A 31 24.96 -8.39 -10.69
N LEU A 32 24.52 -8.12 -9.45
CA LEU A 32 25.27 -8.49 -8.25
C LEU A 32 25.53 -10.00 -8.18
N THR A 33 24.49 -10.81 -8.44
CA THR A 33 24.62 -12.27 -8.40
C THR A 33 25.59 -12.78 -9.48
N VAL A 34 25.49 -12.29 -10.72
CA VAL A 34 26.37 -12.71 -11.83
C VAL A 34 27.82 -12.25 -11.59
N THR A 35 28.02 -11.02 -11.13
CA THR A 35 29.36 -10.48 -10.84
C THR A 35 30.02 -11.23 -9.68
N SER A 36 29.29 -11.50 -8.59
CA SER A 36 29.79 -12.30 -7.47
C SER A 36 30.08 -13.76 -7.86
N ALA A 37 29.26 -14.38 -8.71
CA ALA A 37 29.53 -15.73 -9.21
C ALA A 37 30.78 -15.80 -10.10
N VAL A 38 30.96 -14.83 -11.00
CA VAL A 38 32.15 -14.74 -11.86
C VAL A 38 33.42 -14.48 -11.04
N LEU A 39 33.34 -13.60 -10.03
CA LEU A 39 34.46 -13.33 -9.12
C LEU A 39 34.82 -14.56 -8.29
N LEU A 40 33.82 -15.25 -7.73
CA LEU A 40 34.05 -16.47 -6.94
C LEU A 40 34.68 -17.58 -7.79
N ASP A 41 34.17 -17.80 -9.00
CA ASP A 41 34.73 -18.81 -9.92
C ASP A 41 36.15 -18.44 -10.40
N THR A 42 36.42 -17.15 -10.60
CA THR A 42 37.77 -16.68 -10.94
C THR A 42 38.72 -16.82 -9.76
N PHE A 43 38.24 -16.56 -8.54
CA PHE A 43 39.01 -16.72 -7.31
C PHE A 43 39.35 -18.19 -7.05
N LEU A 44 38.38 -19.12 -7.16
CA LEU A 44 38.61 -20.56 -7.03
C LEU A 44 39.40 -21.17 -8.19
N GLY A 45 39.39 -20.52 -9.35
CA GLY A 45 40.25 -20.90 -10.47
C GLY A 45 41.71 -20.42 -10.29
N THR A 46 41.91 -19.34 -9.53
CA THR A 46 43.23 -18.75 -9.27
C THR A 46 43.89 -19.38 -8.05
N PHE A 47 43.11 -19.65 -7.01
CA PHE A 47 43.53 -20.32 -5.79
C PHE A 47 42.97 -21.74 -5.80
N ASN A 48 43.84 -22.74 -5.65
CA ASN A 48 43.49 -24.16 -5.75
C ASN A 48 42.14 -24.48 -5.08
N ARG A 49 41.16 -24.91 -5.88
CA ARG A 49 39.76 -25.04 -5.47
C ARG A 49 39.60 -25.97 -4.25
N GLU A 50 40.36 -27.05 -4.19
CA GLU A 50 40.28 -28.04 -3.11
C GLU A 50 40.78 -27.48 -1.78
N GLU A 51 41.88 -26.71 -1.81
CA GLU A 51 42.43 -26.03 -0.63
C GLU A 51 41.50 -24.92 -0.13
N MET A 52 40.96 -24.11 -1.06
CA MET A 52 40.02 -23.05 -0.70
C MET A 52 38.71 -23.60 -0.16
N LEU A 53 38.18 -24.69 -0.72
CA LEU A 53 36.99 -25.36 -0.19
C LEU A 53 37.24 -25.90 1.22
N ALA A 54 38.43 -26.47 1.48
CA ALA A 54 38.81 -26.93 2.81
C ALA A 54 38.97 -25.76 3.80
N GLN A 55 39.48 -24.61 3.34
CA GLN A 55 39.70 -23.42 4.18
C GLN A 55 38.41 -22.66 4.49
N PHE A 56 37.51 -22.50 3.52
CA PHE A 56 36.22 -21.83 3.72
C PHE A 56 35.19 -22.74 4.39
N GLY A 57 35.27 -24.07 4.20
CA GLY A 57 34.38 -25.04 4.82
C GLY A 57 32.91 -24.65 4.69
N PHE A 58 32.23 -24.46 5.84
CA PHE A 58 30.83 -24.06 5.92
C PHE A 58 30.52 -22.73 5.21
N PHE A 59 31.43 -21.75 5.23
CA PHE A 59 31.20 -20.44 4.61
C PHE A 59 31.06 -20.52 3.09
N PHE A 60 31.70 -21.49 2.44
CA PHE A 60 31.50 -21.72 1.02
C PHE A 60 30.04 -22.05 0.70
N TYR A 61 29.40 -22.87 1.52
CA TYR A 61 27.99 -23.22 1.35
C TYR A 61 27.05 -22.05 1.61
N ILE A 62 27.40 -21.14 2.53
CA ILE A 62 26.64 -19.90 2.75
C ILE A 62 26.72 -19.01 1.50
N ILE A 63 27.91 -18.80 0.94
CA ILE A 63 28.10 -17.97 -0.26
C ILE A 63 27.41 -18.60 -1.47
N ALA A 64 27.57 -19.92 -1.66
CA ALA A 64 26.88 -20.65 -2.72
C ALA A 64 25.35 -20.58 -2.54
N GLY A 65 24.86 -20.71 -1.31
CA GLY A 65 23.44 -20.56 -0.97
C GLY A 65 22.90 -19.16 -1.26
N LEU A 66 23.66 -18.11 -0.95
CA LEU A 66 23.30 -16.72 -1.29
C LEU A 66 23.28 -16.48 -2.80
N LEU A 67 24.24 -17.03 -3.54
CA LEU A 67 24.26 -16.92 -5.01
C LEU A 67 23.08 -17.65 -5.65
N VAL A 68 22.76 -18.87 -5.19
CA VAL A 68 21.60 -19.63 -5.67
C VAL A 68 20.29 -18.95 -5.28
N GLY A 69 20.18 -18.44 -4.05
CA GLY A 69 19.03 -17.68 -3.58
C GLY A 69 18.82 -16.37 -4.35
N GLY A 70 19.89 -15.63 -4.59
CA GLY A 70 19.88 -14.41 -5.42
C GLY A 70 19.50 -14.69 -6.87
N ALA A 71 20.02 -15.77 -7.45
CA ALA A 71 19.67 -16.20 -8.81
C ALA A 71 18.21 -16.65 -8.91
N ALA A 72 17.72 -17.43 -7.94
CA ALA A 72 16.33 -17.86 -7.88
C ALA A 72 15.37 -16.68 -7.69
N TYR A 73 15.70 -15.75 -6.78
CA TYR A 73 14.93 -14.52 -6.59
C TYR A 73 14.90 -13.68 -7.87
N TRP A 74 16.05 -13.47 -8.51
CA TRP A 74 16.13 -12.73 -9.76
C TRP A 74 15.31 -13.40 -10.87
N LEU A 75 15.44 -14.72 -11.04
CA LEU A 75 14.71 -15.48 -12.06
C LEU A 75 13.20 -15.46 -11.79
N LEU A 76 12.76 -15.65 -10.54
CA LEU A 76 11.35 -15.52 -10.16
C LEU A 76 10.84 -14.08 -10.36
N SER A 77 11.67 -13.06 -10.13
CA SER A 77 11.30 -11.65 -10.33
C SER A 77 11.08 -11.27 -11.80
N LEU A 78 11.66 -12.04 -12.73
CA LEU A 78 11.44 -11.94 -14.18
C LEU A 78 10.13 -12.60 -14.62
N PHE A 79 9.67 -13.62 -13.89
CA PHE A 79 8.49 -14.44 -14.23
C PHE A 79 7.23 -14.11 -13.41
N GLN A 80 7.17 -12.99 -12.68
CA GLN A 80 5.96 -12.60 -11.93
C GLN A 80 4.97 -11.79 -12.80
N PRO A 81 3.83 -12.37 -13.24
CA PRO A 81 2.60 -11.63 -13.48
C PRO A 81 1.81 -11.49 -12.16
N LEU A 82 1.43 -10.27 -11.78
CA LEU A 82 0.35 -9.96 -10.82
C LEU A 82 0.25 -10.91 -9.59
N GLN A 83 1.28 -10.98 -8.76
CA GLN A 83 1.14 -11.47 -7.39
C GLN A 83 1.83 -10.51 -6.43
N THR A 84 1.00 -9.76 -5.72
CA THR A 84 1.37 -8.81 -4.67
C THR A 84 1.86 -9.50 -3.40
N LEU A 85 2.88 -8.89 -2.79
CA LEU A 85 3.38 -8.99 -1.41
C LEU A 85 4.15 -10.25 -0.99
N VAL A 86 5.41 -10.04 -0.57
CA VAL A 86 5.95 -10.31 0.79
C VAL A 86 7.39 -9.76 0.85
N THR A 87 7.50 -8.65 1.60
CA THR A 87 8.62 -8.18 2.44
C THR A 87 10.05 -7.98 1.89
N THR A 88 10.50 -6.73 2.12
CA THR A 88 11.85 -6.29 2.52
C THR A 88 12.85 -5.88 1.42
N THR A 89 13.56 -4.80 1.76
CA THR A 89 14.80 -4.27 1.17
C THR A 89 14.68 -3.52 -0.16
N GLY A 90 14.31 -2.25 -0.03
CA GLY A 90 15.28 -1.15 -0.14
C GLY A 90 15.70 -0.74 -1.55
N GLY A 91 15.36 0.49 -1.93
CA GLY A 91 16.25 1.31 -2.76
C GLY A 91 16.16 1.12 -4.26
N MET A 92 15.28 1.94 -4.84
CA MET A 92 15.59 2.84 -5.97
C MET A 92 15.73 2.31 -7.40
N GLU A 93 15.20 3.18 -8.28
CA GLU A 93 15.29 3.29 -9.74
C GLU A 93 14.38 2.28 -10.49
N SER A 94 13.58 2.61 -11.53
CA SER A 94 13.69 3.58 -12.62
C SER A 94 12.32 4.07 -13.14
N THR A 95 12.24 5.37 -13.43
CA THR A 95 11.97 6.00 -14.75
C THR A 95 11.64 5.06 -15.93
N ALA A 96 10.75 5.31 -16.89
CA ALA A 96 9.56 6.15 -17.08
C ALA A 96 8.93 5.64 -18.40
N VAL A 97 7.59 5.61 -18.47
CA VAL A 97 6.85 5.74 -19.74
C VAL A 97 5.74 6.77 -19.45
N SER A 98 5.52 7.66 -20.40
CA SER A 98 4.87 8.96 -20.28
C SER A 98 3.59 9.02 -19.44
N PRO A 99 3.39 10.08 -18.64
CA PRO A 99 2.32 10.13 -17.66
C PRO A 99 0.97 10.58 -18.29
N PRO A 100 -0.19 10.05 -17.84
CA PRO A 100 -1.44 10.83 -17.83
C PRO A 100 -1.19 12.09 -16.98
N PRO A 101 -1.84 13.26 -17.21
CA PRO A 101 -1.46 14.53 -16.59
C PRO A 101 -1.15 14.33 -15.11
N SER A 102 0.14 14.37 -14.79
CA SER A 102 0.61 14.08 -13.44
C SER A 102 -0.05 15.11 -12.52
N PRO A 103 -0.59 14.71 -11.36
CA PRO A 103 -0.86 15.68 -10.31
C PRO A 103 0.44 16.43 -10.09
N THR A 104 0.38 17.74 -10.28
CA THR A 104 1.50 18.67 -10.19
C THR A 104 2.29 18.36 -8.92
N GLN A 105 3.47 17.73 -9.04
CA GLN A 105 4.39 17.61 -7.90
C GLN A 105 4.75 19.04 -7.46
N PRO A 106 4.37 19.51 -6.26
CA PRO A 106 4.94 20.72 -5.74
C PRO A 106 6.38 20.40 -5.38
N LYS A 107 7.32 21.10 -6.00
CA LYS A 107 8.71 21.15 -5.53
C LYS A 107 8.69 21.54 -4.05
N THR A 108 9.12 20.62 -3.20
CA THR A 108 9.37 20.85 -1.78
C THR A 108 10.39 21.98 -1.62
N ASN A 109 9.85 23.15 -1.23
CA ASN A 109 10.47 24.37 -0.65
C ASN A 109 9.73 25.66 -1.05
N GLY A 110 8.59 25.57 -1.73
CA GLY A 110 7.60 26.65 -1.81
C GLY A 110 6.45 26.39 -0.82
N SER A 111 5.90 27.45 -0.24
CA SER A 111 4.62 27.39 0.46
C SER A 111 3.59 26.67 -0.42
N ILE A 112 3.07 25.52 0.04
CA ILE A 112 1.99 24.80 -0.64
C ILE A 112 0.78 25.73 -0.65
N HIS A 113 0.35 26.13 -1.84
CA HIS A 113 -0.78 27.02 -2.04
C HIS A 113 -1.77 26.37 -2.99
N PHE A 114 -2.98 26.10 -2.50
CA PHE A 114 -4.07 25.58 -3.32
C PHE A 114 -4.91 26.72 -3.89
N THR A 115 -5.29 26.62 -5.16
CA THR A 115 -6.32 27.50 -5.72
C THR A 115 -7.69 27.10 -5.14
N PRO A 116 -8.61 28.05 -4.92
CA PRO A 116 -9.97 27.74 -4.50
C PRO A 116 -10.60 26.68 -5.42
N GLY A 117 -11.28 25.71 -4.81
CA GLY A 117 -12.00 24.67 -5.52
C GLY A 117 -13.45 25.06 -5.72
N THR A 118 -14.10 24.44 -6.70
CA THR A 118 -15.57 24.44 -6.81
C THR A 118 -16.05 22.99 -6.88
N ASP A 119 -17.24 22.73 -6.36
CA ASP A 119 -17.93 21.45 -6.58
C ASP A 119 -18.84 21.52 -7.83
N GLU A 120 -19.50 20.40 -8.13
CA GLU A 120 -20.46 20.30 -9.24
C GLU A 120 -21.64 21.28 -9.14
N THR A 121 -21.92 21.81 -7.94
CA THR A 121 -22.98 22.79 -7.69
C THR A 121 -22.52 24.24 -7.83
N GLY A 122 -21.22 24.46 -8.08
CA GLY A 122 -20.61 25.79 -8.15
C GLY A 122 -20.32 26.40 -6.78
N THR A 123 -20.44 25.63 -5.69
CA THR A 123 -20.09 26.10 -4.34
C THR A 123 -18.57 26.20 -4.25
N ALA A 124 -18.06 27.38 -3.90
CA ALA A 124 -16.64 27.62 -3.73
C ALA A 124 -16.15 27.08 -2.37
N PHE A 125 -15.07 26.31 -2.39
CA PHE A 125 -14.41 25.77 -1.20
C PHE A 125 -12.98 26.29 -1.09
N ASP A 126 -12.62 26.71 0.11
CA ASP A 126 -11.25 27.09 0.42
C ASP A 126 -10.39 25.84 0.61
N ARG A 127 -9.71 25.43 -0.46
CA ARG A 127 -8.82 24.26 -0.47
C ARG A 127 -7.59 24.48 0.42
N GLN A 128 -7.17 25.72 0.62
CA GLN A 128 -6.06 26.02 1.51
C GLN A 128 -6.45 25.76 2.96
N MET A 129 -7.65 26.22 3.36
CA MET A 129 -8.19 25.95 4.69
C MET A 129 -8.35 24.44 4.96
N ILE A 130 -8.88 23.68 4.00
CA ILE A 130 -9.04 22.22 4.15
C ILE A 130 -7.67 21.54 4.32
N PHE A 131 -6.67 21.94 3.53
CA PHE A 131 -5.32 21.40 3.66
C PHE A 131 -4.72 21.65 5.04
N GLU A 132 -4.84 22.86 5.57
CA GLU A 132 -4.33 23.24 6.89
C GLU A 132 -5.04 22.47 8.00
N GLU A 133 -6.36 22.34 7.92
CA GLU A 133 -7.15 21.58 8.89
C GLU A 133 -6.75 20.09 8.92
N ILE A 134 -6.57 19.46 7.75
CA ILE A 134 -6.10 18.07 7.66
C ILE A 134 -4.68 17.95 8.23
N ARG A 135 -3.77 18.84 7.82
CA ARG A 135 -2.36 18.79 8.22
C ARG A 135 -2.19 18.96 9.73
N ASP A 136 -2.92 19.89 10.32
CA ASP A 136 -2.68 20.33 11.70
C ASP A 136 -3.48 19.51 12.72
N ARG A 137 -4.59 18.86 12.31
CA ARG A 137 -5.49 18.17 13.24
C ARG A 137 -5.69 16.69 12.98
N LEU A 138 -5.45 16.20 11.77
CA LEU A 138 -5.66 14.78 11.46
C LEU A 138 -4.36 14.01 11.60
N SER A 139 -4.43 12.81 12.17
CA SER A 139 -3.33 11.85 12.17
C SER A 139 -3.28 11.08 10.86
N ARG A 140 -2.19 10.33 10.62
CA ARG A 140 -2.10 9.44 9.45
C ARG A 140 -3.27 8.45 9.38
N GLU A 141 -3.71 7.90 10.51
CA GLU A 141 -4.84 6.97 10.56
C GLU A 141 -6.16 7.66 10.16
N ASP A 142 -6.33 8.93 10.51
CA ASP A 142 -7.48 9.71 10.11
C ASP A 142 -7.50 9.98 8.60
N VAL A 143 -6.33 10.22 8.00
CA VAL A 143 -6.21 10.36 6.55
C VAL A 143 -6.55 9.04 5.84
N LEU A 144 -6.19 7.88 6.41
CA LEU A 144 -6.64 6.58 5.89
C LEU A 144 -8.15 6.42 5.94
N ASP A 145 -8.79 6.91 7.00
CA ASP A 145 -10.26 6.91 7.08
C ASP A 145 -10.90 7.89 6.07
N LEU A 146 -10.25 9.01 5.75
CA LEU A 146 -10.71 9.89 4.66
C LEU A 146 -10.69 9.17 3.32
N LEU A 147 -9.59 8.46 3.01
CA LEU A 147 -9.49 7.71 1.75
C LEU A 147 -10.60 6.66 1.65
N PHE A 148 -10.85 5.94 2.74
CA PHE A 148 -11.94 4.97 2.80
C PHE A 148 -13.31 5.64 2.59
N ASP A 149 -13.59 6.74 3.29
CA ASP A 149 -14.87 7.45 3.20
C ASP A 149 -15.13 8.04 1.81
N LEU A 150 -14.07 8.47 1.11
CA LEU A 150 -14.12 9.01 -0.25
C LEU A 150 -14.11 7.92 -1.33
N GLY A 151 -14.01 6.64 -0.94
CA GLY A 151 -13.92 5.52 -1.89
C GLY A 151 -12.65 5.55 -2.74
N ILE A 152 -11.59 6.19 -2.25
CA ILE A 152 -10.31 6.30 -2.92
C ILE A 152 -9.46 5.07 -2.56
N GLN A 153 -8.89 4.41 -3.57
CA GLN A 153 -8.02 3.26 -3.33
C GLN A 153 -6.63 3.73 -2.87
N ASP A 154 -6.01 2.98 -1.95
CA ASP A 154 -4.72 3.35 -1.36
C ASP A 154 -3.64 3.61 -2.42
N ASN A 155 -3.61 2.81 -3.50
CA ASN A 155 -2.64 2.91 -4.59
C ASN A 155 -2.83 4.14 -5.51
N GLU A 156 -3.96 4.83 -5.43
CA GLU A 156 -4.22 6.04 -6.21
C GLU A 156 -3.52 7.27 -5.59
N VAL A 157 -3.24 7.22 -4.29
CA VAL A 157 -2.75 8.36 -3.51
C VAL A 157 -1.44 8.05 -2.80
N MET A 158 -1.19 6.78 -2.43
CA MET A 158 0.01 6.36 -1.71
C MET A 158 1.08 5.79 -2.63
N ASN A 159 2.28 6.34 -2.51
CA ASN A 159 3.52 5.65 -2.85
C ASN A 159 4.20 5.07 -1.60
N ILE A 160 5.00 4.02 -1.79
CA ILE A 160 5.59 3.12 -0.77
C ILE A 160 6.39 3.87 0.33
N GLN A 161 6.73 5.14 0.15
CA GLN A 161 7.52 5.96 1.09
C GLN A 161 7.01 7.41 1.22
N GLU A 162 5.72 7.67 1.00
CA GLU A 162 5.22 9.04 1.05
C GLU A 162 5.14 9.63 2.47
N ASP A 163 5.65 10.86 2.57
CA ASP A 163 5.45 11.73 3.72
C ASP A 163 3.96 12.09 3.87
N MET A 164 3.52 12.33 5.11
CA MET A 164 2.13 12.63 5.43
C MET A 164 1.64 13.89 4.68
N VAL A 165 2.49 14.91 4.54
CA VAL A 165 2.14 16.12 3.79
C VAL A 165 1.90 15.80 2.32
N GLN A 166 2.74 14.96 1.70
CA GLN A 166 2.58 14.57 0.31
C GLN A 166 1.29 13.74 0.10
N LEU A 167 0.96 12.85 1.05
CA LEU A 167 -0.29 12.11 1.04
C LEU A 167 -1.52 13.04 1.03
N ILE A 168 -1.49 14.09 1.86
CA ILE A 168 -2.57 15.08 1.93
C ILE A 168 -2.64 15.87 0.62
N VAL A 169 -1.51 16.28 0.04
CA VAL A 169 -1.47 16.98 -1.25
C VAL A 169 -2.06 16.09 -2.36
N ASN A 170 -1.63 14.83 -2.45
CA ASN A 170 -2.13 13.89 -3.44
C ASN A 170 -3.65 13.69 -3.30
N LEU A 171 -4.14 13.59 -2.06
CA LEU A 171 -5.57 13.50 -1.76
C LEU A 171 -6.32 14.75 -2.26
N MET A 172 -5.84 15.93 -1.89
CA MET A 172 -6.43 17.24 -2.26
C MET A 172 -6.49 17.45 -3.77
N GLU A 173 -5.46 17.01 -4.49
CA GLU A 173 -5.41 17.09 -5.96
C GLU A 173 -6.34 16.06 -6.60
N LEU A 174 -6.35 14.82 -6.12
CA LEU A 174 -7.23 13.77 -6.66
C LEU A 174 -8.71 14.13 -6.48
N THR A 175 -9.10 14.64 -5.31
CA THR A 175 -10.49 15.04 -5.07
C THR A 175 -10.89 16.26 -5.91
N ALA A 176 -9.96 17.18 -6.16
CA ALA A 176 -10.23 18.32 -7.03
C ALA A 176 -10.41 17.89 -8.49
N GLN A 177 -9.56 16.99 -8.98
CA GLN A 177 -9.68 16.41 -10.32
C GLN A 177 -11.01 15.67 -10.53
N ARG A 178 -11.54 15.05 -9.46
CA ARG A 178 -12.83 14.34 -9.48
C ARG A 178 -14.05 15.23 -9.24
N GLY A 179 -13.88 16.54 -9.02
CA GLY A 179 -14.99 17.42 -8.61
C GLY A 179 -15.55 17.13 -7.21
N GLN A 180 -14.83 16.35 -6.40
CA GLN A 180 -15.23 15.85 -5.08
C GLN A 180 -14.73 16.71 -3.91
N THR A 181 -14.26 17.95 -4.17
CA THR A 181 -13.75 18.84 -3.12
C THR A 181 -14.75 19.08 -1.99
N GLY A 182 -16.05 19.23 -2.31
CA GLY A 182 -17.10 19.35 -1.29
C GLY A 182 -17.28 18.08 -0.45
N GLN A 183 -17.14 16.89 -1.06
CA GLN A 183 -17.20 15.61 -0.34
C GLN A 183 -16.00 15.45 0.60
N LEU A 184 -14.81 15.89 0.19
CA LEU A 184 -13.63 15.92 1.05
C LEU A 184 -13.86 16.83 2.26
N ALA A 185 -14.38 18.05 2.06
CA ALA A 185 -14.67 18.96 3.17
C ALA A 185 -15.62 18.32 4.19
N LEU A 186 -16.70 17.69 3.72
CA LEU A 186 -17.66 16.99 4.58
C LEU A 186 -17.04 15.76 5.27
N ALA A 187 -16.16 15.02 4.61
CA ALA A 187 -15.46 13.88 5.20
C ALA A 187 -14.50 14.33 6.31
N VAL A 188 -13.77 15.42 6.10
CA VAL A 188 -12.89 16.04 7.12
C VAL A 188 -13.69 16.44 8.35
N GLU A 189 -14.80 17.16 8.17
CA GLU A 189 -15.69 17.55 9.27
C GLU A 189 -16.21 16.35 10.05
N ARG A 190 -16.60 15.26 9.37
CA ARG A 190 -17.09 14.03 10.03
C ARG A 190 -16.03 13.29 10.82
N ILE A 191 -14.75 13.40 10.44
CA ILE A 191 -13.67 12.80 11.22
C ILE A 191 -13.35 13.65 12.45
N LEU A 192 -13.29 14.98 12.28
CA LEU A 192 -13.03 15.91 13.37
C LEU A 192 -14.18 15.96 14.39
N THR A 193 -15.41 15.88 13.88
CA THR A 193 -16.65 15.91 14.65
C THR A 193 -17.54 14.72 14.27
N PRO A 194 -17.25 13.52 14.84
CA PRO A 194 -18.03 12.33 14.55
C PRO A 194 -19.52 12.52 14.91
N PRO A 195 -20.45 12.09 14.05
CA PRO A 195 -21.87 12.16 14.35
C PRO A 195 -22.19 11.34 15.61
N ALA A 196 -23.02 11.90 16.48
CA ALA A 196 -23.49 11.19 17.67
C ALA A 196 -24.24 9.90 17.28
N PRO A 197 -24.10 8.80 18.03
CA PRO A 197 -24.74 7.52 17.72
C PRO A 197 -26.24 7.61 17.46
N GLU A 198 -26.94 8.51 18.16
CA GLU A 198 -28.39 8.72 18.06
C GLU A 198 -28.82 9.31 16.71
N THR A 199 -27.90 10.01 16.02
CA THR A 199 -28.15 10.63 14.71
C THR A 199 -27.86 9.68 13.55
N LEU A 200 -27.24 8.54 13.82
CA LEU A 200 -26.95 7.54 12.80
C LEU A 200 -28.24 6.87 12.31
N PRO A 201 -28.28 6.44 11.04
CA PRO A 201 -29.40 5.66 10.54
C PRO A 201 -29.61 4.41 11.39
N ARG A 202 -30.88 4.11 11.66
CA ARG A 202 -31.26 2.83 12.27
C ARG A 202 -30.79 1.69 11.37
N LEU A 203 -30.44 0.56 11.99
CA LEU A 203 -29.94 -0.62 11.30
C LEU A 203 -30.83 -1.02 10.13
N GLU A 204 -32.15 -1.00 10.31
CA GLU A 204 -33.19 -1.30 9.31
C GLU A 204 -33.06 -0.50 8.00
N LYS A 205 -32.45 0.69 8.05
CA LYS A 205 -32.24 1.56 6.89
C LYS A 205 -30.87 1.37 6.23
N ILE A 206 -29.98 0.58 6.83
CA ILE A 206 -28.67 0.28 6.28
C ILE A 206 -28.81 -0.86 5.26
N SER A 207 -28.41 -0.55 4.04
CA SER A 207 -28.47 -1.43 2.87
C SER A 207 -27.14 -1.44 2.12
N LEU A 208 -27.03 -2.26 1.08
CA LEU A 208 -25.85 -2.33 0.21
C LEU A 208 -25.57 -1.00 -0.51
N GLU A 209 -26.61 -0.17 -0.72
CA GLU A 209 -26.51 1.15 -1.33
C GLU A 209 -26.05 2.24 -0.35
N SER A 210 -25.97 1.91 0.94
CA SER A 210 -25.53 2.87 1.96
C SER A 210 -24.06 3.21 1.78
N PRO A 211 -23.67 4.50 1.88
CA PRO A 211 -22.28 4.91 1.79
C PRO A 211 -21.39 4.16 2.81
N PRO A 212 -20.13 3.81 2.44
CA PRO A 212 -19.19 3.13 3.32
C PRO A 212 -19.00 3.85 4.67
N THR A 213 -19.04 5.18 4.65
CA THR A 213 -18.98 6.03 5.83
C THR A 213 -20.08 5.70 6.85
N ILE A 214 -21.31 5.42 6.43
CA ILE A 214 -22.42 5.10 7.34
C ILE A 214 -22.12 3.79 8.07
N LEU A 215 -21.71 2.75 7.34
CA LEU A 215 -21.36 1.47 7.92
C LEU A 215 -20.21 1.60 8.91
N ARG A 216 -19.16 2.36 8.56
CA ARG A 216 -18.02 2.61 9.43
C ARG A 216 -18.45 3.27 10.74
N HIS A 217 -19.20 4.36 10.70
CA HIS A 217 -19.68 5.04 11.90
C HIS A 217 -20.63 4.16 12.72
N TYR A 218 -21.51 3.40 12.07
CA TYR A 218 -22.42 2.49 12.74
C TYR A 218 -21.67 1.41 13.53
N LEU A 219 -20.67 0.76 12.92
CA LEU A 219 -19.83 -0.24 13.60
C LEU A 219 -19.01 0.39 14.73
N LEU A 220 -18.46 1.59 14.52
CA LEU A 220 -17.71 2.29 15.56
C LEU A 220 -18.57 2.68 16.76
N ALA A 221 -19.84 3.00 16.56
CA ALA A 221 -20.76 3.36 17.62
C ALA A 221 -21.36 2.15 18.35
N ASN A 222 -21.77 1.11 17.62
CA ASN A 222 -22.64 0.05 18.15
C ASN A 222 -21.94 -1.29 18.41
N TYR A 223 -20.72 -1.50 17.91
CA TYR A 223 -19.99 -2.76 18.09
C TYR A 223 -18.81 -2.54 19.01
N ASP A 224 -18.61 -3.39 20.01
CA ASP A 224 -17.33 -3.46 20.74
C ASP A 224 -16.33 -4.37 20.01
N LEU A 225 -15.10 -4.47 20.54
CA LEU A 225 -14.06 -5.30 19.92
C LEU A 225 -14.43 -6.79 19.91
N GLU A 226 -15.16 -7.28 20.91
CA GLU A 226 -15.58 -8.68 20.95
C GLU A 226 -16.62 -9.00 19.88
N LYS A 227 -17.64 -8.14 19.73
CA LYS A 227 -18.69 -8.28 18.72
C LYS A 227 -18.10 -8.17 17.32
N LEU A 228 -17.13 -7.26 17.09
CA LEU A 228 -16.38 -7.19 15.84
C LEU A 228 -15.59 -8.48 15.57
N ARG A 229 -14.90 -9.03 16.57
CA ARG A 229 -14.15 -10.29 16.44
C ARG A 229 -15.06 -11.46 16.09
N ARG A 230 -16.18 -11.61 16.80
CA ARG A 230 -17.18 -12.66 16.50
C ARG A 230 -17.73 -12.51 15.07
N THR A 231 -18.04 -11.28 14.67
CA THR A 231 -18.52 -10.97 13.31
C THR A 231 -17.48 -11.36 12.25
N ALA A 232 -16.22 -10.99 12.44
CA ALA A 232 -15.13 -11.37 11.53
C ALA A 232 -14.98 -12.89 11.41
N VAL A 233 -15.03 -13.62 12.53
CA VAL A 233 -14.94 -15.09 12.54
C VAL A 233 -16.11 -15.73 11.77
N VAL A 234 -17.35 -15.26 11.97
CA VAL A 234 -18.52 -15.78 11.25
C VAL A 234 -18.41 -15.54 9.75
N LEU A 235 -17.85 -14.39 9.35
CA LEU A 235 -17.58 -14.07 7.94
C LEU A 235 -16.36 -14.82 7.37
N GLY A 236 -15.69 -15.68 8.17
CA GLY A 236 -14.54 -16.46 7.76
C GLY A 236 -13.25 -15.62 7.60
N LEU A 237 -13.16 -14.46 8.26
CA LEU A 237 -11.95 -13.66 8.30
C LEU A 237 -11.08 -14.05 9.49
N ASP A 238 -9.77 -14.10 9.25
CA ASP A 238 -8.80 -14.21 10.32
C ASP A 238 -8.64 -12.84 11.01
N TRP A 239 -9.16 -12.73 12.23
CA TRP A 239 -9.13 -11.49 13.01
C TRP A 239 -7.71 -10.98 13.27
N GLU A 240 -6.75 -11.90 13.39
CA GLU A 240 -5.34 -11.58 13.64
C GLU A 240 -4.65 -11.01 12.39
N GLN A 241 -5.21 -11.25 11.20
CA GLN A 241 -4.70 -10.67 9.94
C GLN A 241 -5.19 -9.24 9.70
N LEU A 242 -6.27 -8.80 10.35
CA LEU A 242 -6.69 -7.39 10.33
C LEU A 242 -5.67 -6.55 11.14
N ALA A 243 -5.49 -5.25 10.83
CA ALA A 243 -4.48 -4.41 11.48
C ALA A 243 -4.39 -4.64 13.00
N VAL A 244 -3.17 -4.72 13.53
CA VAL A 244 -2.89 -4.92 14.97
C VAL A 244 -3.43 -3.77 15.84
N ALA A 245 -3.83 -2.66 15.20
CA ALA A 245 -4.19 -1.41 15.82
C ALA A 245 -5.61 -1.37 16.41
N ASN A 246 -5.90 -0.20 16.98
CA ASN A 246 -7.13 0.17 17.67
C ASN A 246 -8.43 -0.16 16.88
N LYS A 247 -9.58 -0.07 17.56
CA LYS A 247 -10.91 -0.37 17.01
C LYS A 247 -11.19 0.29 15.65
N LYS A 248 -10.71 1.52 15.44
CA LYS A 248 -10.93 2.29 14.21
C LYS A 248 -10.28 1.60 13.01
N SER A 249 -8.99 1.27 13.12
CA SER A 249 -8.26 0.58 12.07
C SER A 249 -8.83 -0.81 11.79
N LYS A 250 -9.21 -1.58 12.83
CA LYS A 250 -9.86 -2.90 12.66
C LYS A 250 -11.17 -2.81 11.87
N VAL A 251 -12.02 -1.81 12.15
CA VAL A 251 -13.29 -1.60 11.42
C VAL A 251 -13.01 -1.22 9.96
N ARG A 252 -12.09 -0.29 9.71
CA ARG A 252 -11.72 0.12 8.36
C ARG A 252 -11.19 -1.07 7.54
N ASP A 253 -10.27 -1.85 8.09
CA ASP A 253 -9.70 -3.02 7.41
C ASP A 253 -10.73 -4.11 7.12
N LEU A 254 -11.62 -4.39 8.08
CA LEU A 254 -12.74 -5.30 7.89
C LEU A 254 -13.60 -4.85 6.71
N LEU A 255 -13.99 -3.57 6.68
CA LEU A 255 -14.82 -3.04 5.61
C LEU A 255 -14.08 -3.06 4.26
N HIS A 256 -12.81 -2.62 4.22
CA HIS A 256 -12.01 -2.70 2.99
C HIS A 256 -11.93 -4.12 2.44
N TYR A 257 -11.70 -5.11 3.32
CA TYR A 257 -11.63 -6.51 2.92
C TYR A 257 -12.96 -6.96 2.27
N LEU A 258 -14.09 -6.64 2.90
CA LEU A 258 -15.41 -7.03 2.42
C LEU A 258 -15.79 -6.33 1.11
N TYR A 259 -15.52 -5.02 0.99
CA TYR A 259 -15.76 -4.29 -0.26
C TYR A 259 -14.90 -4.83 -1.42
N ARG A 260 -13.60 -5.09 -1.19
CA ARG A 260 -12.72 -5.65 -2.23
C ARG A 260 -13.15 -7.02 -2.72
N ARG A 261 -13.83 -7.81 -1.88
CA ARG A 261 -14.35 -9.14 -2.21
C ARG A 261 -15.81 -9.13 -2.63
N ASN A 262 -16.47 -7.98 -2.66
CA ASN A 262 -17.91 -7.84 -2.91
C ASN A 262 -18.76 -8.71 -1.96
N ARG A 263 -18.41 -8.71 -0.66
CA ARG A 263 -19.06 -9.49 0.41
C ARG A 263 -19.70 -8.60 1.49
N ILE A 264 -19.99 -7.34 1.16
CA ILE A 264 -20.53 -6.39 2.15
C ILE A 264 -21.98 -6.73 2.54
N ASP A 265 -22.71 -7.37 1.62
CA ASP A 265 -24.04 -7.92 1.83
C ASP A 265 -24.07 -8.96 2.95
N GLU A 266 -23.06 -9.83 3.03
CA GLU A 266 -22.96 -10.82 4.11
C GLU A 266 -22.86 -10.15 5.49
N LEU A 267 -22.06 -9.09 5.61
CA LEU A 267 -21.97 -8.31 6.85
C LEU A 267 -23.30 -7.64 7.18
N ILE A 268 -23.94 -6.99 6.20
CA ILE A 268 -25.23 -6.30 6.42
C ILE A 268 -26.29 -7.30 6.88
N ASN A 269 -26.40 -8.46 6.22
CA ASN A 269 -27.34 -9.52 6.59
C ASN A 269 -27.09 -10.03 8.01
N LEU A 270 -25.82 -10.23 8.38
CA LEU A 270 -25.42 -10.64 9.73
C LEU A 270 -25.79 -9.57 10.76
N MET A 271 -25.53 -8.29 10.46
CA MET A 271 -25.90 -7.18 11.34
C MET A 271 -27.41 -7.18 11.59
N HIS A 272 -28.23 -7.29 10.53
CA HIS A 272 -29.70 -7.37 10.65
C HIS A 272 -30.15 -8.59 11.46
N ALA A 273 -29.60 -9.77 11.22
CA ALA A 273 -29.93 -10.97 11.98
C ALA A 273 -29.64 -10.81 13.48
N ASN A 274 -28.49 -10.24 13.83
CA ASN A 274 -28.13 -9.97 15.23
C ASN A 274 -28.99 -8.87 15.86
N GLY A 275 -29.34 -7.82 15.10
CA GLY A 275 -30.18 -6.73 15.57
C GLY A 275 -31.63 -7.12 15.83
N VAL A 276 -32.14 -8.16 15.15
CA VAL A 276 -33.44 -8.76 15.46
C VAL A 276 -33.34 -9.56 16.77
N SER A 277 -32.29 -10.38 16.92
CA SER A 277 -32.11 -11.20 18.12
C SER A 277 -31.94 -10.40 19.42
N GLU A 278 -31.37 -9.19 19.36
CA GLU A 278 -31.20 -8.32 20.53
C GLU A 278 -32.50 -7.60 20.95
N LYS A 279 -33.50 -7.47 20.06
CA LYS A 279 -34.80 -6.85 20.39
C LYS A 279 -35.80 -7.82 21.03
N ASP A 280 -35.57 -9.12 20.89
CA ASP A 280 -36.45 -10.19 21.41
C ASP A 280 -36.05 -10.70 22.82
N THR A 281 -35.04 -10.09 23.44
CA THR A 281 -34.59 -10.30 24.83
C THR A 281 -34.81 -9.08 25.68
#